data_AF-A0A9Q5D1Z3-F1
#
_entry.id   AF-A0A9Q5D1Z3-F1
#
_cell.length_a   1.000
_cell.length_b   1.000
_cell.length_c   1.000
_cell.angle_alpha   90.00
_cell.angle_beta   90.00
_cell.angle_gamma   90.00
#
_symmetry.space_group_name_H-M   'P 1'
#
loop_
_entity.id
_entity.type
_entity.pdbx_description
1 polymer ?
#
loop_
_entity_poly.entity_id
_entity_poly.type
_entity_poly.pdbx_seq_one_letter_code
_entity_poly.pdbx_strand_id
1 'polypeptide(L)' 'MLINYFAMLKKVREIRRNYKNLSIDEKLNLLALELKLEGKQIKANDCHTKAEKKSLKSKAAIVRKHNEQKKGMRKQ' A
#
# COMPACT_ATOMS: atom_id res chain seq x y z
N MET A 1 -14.19 -0.89 2.52
CA MET A 1 -12.73 -0.60 2.36
C MET A 1 -11.81 -1.74 2.77
N LEU A 2 -12.12 -2.56 3.78
CA LEU A 2 -11.27 -3.67 4.25
C LEU A 2 -11.09 -4.81 3.22
N ILE A 3 -12.12 -5.11 2.41
CA ILE A 3 -12.08 -6.20 1.41
C ILE A 3 -10.94 -5.99 0.40
N ASN A 4 -10.73 -4.76 -0.07
CA ASN A 4 -9.65 -4.44 -1.01
C ASN A 4 -8.25 -4.63 -0.38
N TYR A 5 -8.08 -4.38 0.92
CA TYR A 5 -6.79 -4.50 1.57
C TYR A 5 -6.34 -5.96 1.70
N PHE A 6 -7.22 -6.85 2.15
CA PHE A 6 -6.89 -8.28 2.29
C PHE A 6 -6.67 -8.96 0.93
N ALA A 7 -7.48 -8.61 -0.07
CA ALA A 7 -7.28 -9.09 -1.44
C ALA A 7 -5.92 -8.63 -1.99
N MET A 8 -5.53 -7.37 -1.75
CA MET A 8 -4.24 -6.83 -2.19
C MET A 8 -3.06 -7.49 -1.45
N LEU A 9 -3.20 -7.78 -0.15
CA LEU A 9 -2.22 -8.53 0.63
C LEU A 9 -2.00 -9.94 0.09
N LYS A 10 -3.09 -10.66 -0.24
CA LYS A 10 -3.00 -12.01 -0.83
C LYS A 10 -2.28 -11.96 -2.19
N LYS A 11 -2.66 -11.01 -3.05
CA LYS A 11 -2.04 -10.80 -4.36
C LYS A 11 -0.55 -10.50 -4.26
N VAL A 12 -0.14 -9.61 -3.35
CA VAL A 12 1.29 -9.30 -3.12
C VAL A 12 2.06 -10.54 -2.67
N ARG A 13 1.49 -11.36 -1.77
CA ARG A 13 2.14 -12.60 -1.33
C ARG A 13 2.33 -13.61 -2.46
N GLU A 14 1.33 -13.77 -3.33
CA GLU A 14 1.39 -14.68 -4.48
C GLU A 14 2.47 -14.23 -5.47
N ILE A 15 2.47 -12.95 -5.86
CA ILE A 15 3.46 -12.39 -6.79
C ILE A 15 4.87 -12.50 -6.19
N ARG A 16 5.03 -12.21 -4.89
CA ARG A 16 6.32 -12.28 -4.20
C ARG A 16 6.88 -13.70 -4.08
N ARG A 17 6.04 -14.73 -4.01
CA ARG A 17 6.48 -16.14 -4.09
C ARG A 17 7.13 -16.46 -5.44
N ASN A 18 6.64 -15.84 -6.52
CA ASN A 18 7.16 -16.03 -7.88
C ASN A 18 8.25 -15.01 -8.27
N TYR A 19 8.81 -14.25 -7.33
CA TYR A 19 9.67 -13.09 -7.61
C TYR A 19 10.85 -13.37 -8.56
N LYS A 20 11.45 -14.55 -8.46
CA LYS A 20 12.60 -14.96 -9.29
C LYS A 20 12.26 -15.01 -10.78
N ASN A 21 11.01 -15.29 -11.12
CA ASN A 21 10.53 -15.46 -12.48
C ASN A 21 9.85 -14.19 -13.04
N LEU A 22 9.83 -13.10 -12.26
CA LEU A 22 9.22 -11.85 -12.70
C LEU A 22 10.17 -11.04 -13.57
N SER A 23 9.61 -10.47 -14.64
CA SER A 23 10.23 -9.40 -15.43
C SER A 23 10.47 -8.14 -14.59
N ILE A 24 11.26 -7.21 -15.11
CA ILE A 24 11.57 -5.94 -14.43
C ILE A 24 10.28 -5.14 -14.20
N ASP A 25 9.39 -5.07 -15.20
CA ASP A 25 8.13 -4.34 -15.09
C ASP A 25 7.19 -4.95 -14.03
N GLU A 26 7.14 -6.27 -13.94
CA GLU A 26 6.35 -6.96 -12.90
C GLU A 26 6.93 -6.72 -11.51
N LYS A 27 8.25 -6.62 -11.38
CA LYS A 27 8.92 -6.26 -10.12
C LYS A 27 8.60 -4.82 -9.72
N LEU A 28 8.56 -3.88 -10.67
CA LEU A 28 8.13 -2.51 -10.42
C LEU A 28 6.66 -2.44 -9.98
N ASN A 29 5.80 -3.25 -10.60
CA ASN A 29 4.40 -3.36 -10.22
C ASN A 29 4.22 -3.95 -8.81
N LEU A 30 5.01 -4.97 -8.46
CA LEU A 30 5.03 -5.53 -7.10
C LEU A 30 5.44 -4.47 -6.08
N LEU A 31 6.52 -3.72 -6.36
CA LEU A 31 6.99 -2.64 -5.51
C LEU A 31 5.91 -1.57 -5.30
N ALA A 32 5.20 -1.18 -6.37
CA ALA A 32 4.09 -0.24 -6.29
C ALA A 32 2.94 -0.73 -5.40
N LEU A 33 2.62 -2.02 -5.44
CA LEU A 33 1.61 -2.65 -4.58
C LEU A 33 2.06 -2.69 -3.11
N GLU A 34 3.32 -3.01 -2.85
CA GLU A 34 3.90 -3.03 -1.50
C GLU A 34 3.89 -1.64 -0.86
N LEU A 35 4.25 -0.60 -1.60
CA LEU A 35 4.19 0.78 -1.14
C LEU A 35 2.77 1.23 -0.79
N LYS A 36 1.79 0.82 -1.60
CA LYS A 36 0.36 1.06 -1.32
C LYS A 36 -0.09 0.39 -0.02
N LEU A 37 0.35 -0.85 0.24
CA LEU A 37 0.08 -1.55 1.51
C LEU A 37 0.70 -0.83 2.70
N GLU A 38 1.91 -0.32 2.55
CA GLU A 38 2.59 0.45 3.60
C GLU A 38 2.06 1.88 3.75
N GLY A 39 1.22 2.35 2.83
CA GLY A 39 0.75 3.74 2.77
C GLY A 39 1.86 4.74 2.48
N LYS A 40 2.96 4.28 1.86
CA LYS A 40 4.08 5.11 1.42
C LYS A 40 3.81 5.60 0.00
N GLN A 41 4.11 6.86 -0.26
CA GLN A 41 4.02 7.46 -1.59
C GLN A 41 5.42 7.90 -2.02
N ILE A 42 5.90 7.38 -3.15
CA ILE A 42 7.24 7.69 -3.69
C ILE A 42 7.25 9.01 -4.47
N LYS A 43 6.12 9.41 -5.07
CA LYS A 43 5.99 10.69 -5.78
C LYS A 43 4.93 11.57 -5.12
N ALA A 44 5.06 12.88 -5.30
CA ALA A 44 3.96 13.82 -5.06
C ALA A 44 2.77 13.40 -5.94
N ASN A 45 1.56 13.40 -5.38
CA ASN A 45 0.37 13.09 -6.18
C ASN A 45 -0.05 14.35 -6.90
N ASP A 46 -0.40 14.19 -8.17
CA ASP A 46 -1.07 15.22 -8.97
C ASP A 46 -2.50 15.37 -8.46
N CYS A 47 -2.66 16.10 -7.36
CA CYS A 47 -3.95 16.54 -6.87
C CYS A 47 -4.29 17.83 -7.61
N HIS A 48 -5.32 17.80 -8.45
CA HIS A 48 -5.75 18.98 -9.21
C HIS A 48 -6.69 19.86 -8.39
N THR A 49 -7.32 19.31 -7.34
CA THR A 49 -8.22 20.05 -6.44
C THR A 49 -7.88 19.90 -4.95
N LYS A 50 -8.33 20.87 -4.13
CA LYS A 50 -8.21 20.82 -2.67
C LYS A 50 -8.96 19.62 -2.05
N ALA A 51 -10.08 19.22 -2.66
CA ALA A 51 -10.89 18.10 -2.21
C ALA A 51 -10.16 16.75 -2.40
N GLU A 52 -9.52 16.55 -3.55
CA GLU A 52 -8.68 15.37 -3.83
C GLU A 52 -7.53 15.26 -2.84
N LYS A 53 -6.84 16.39 -2.59
CA LYS A 53 -5.76 16.46 -1.60
C LYS A 53 -6.23 16.08 -0.19
N LYS A 54 -7.43 16.53 0.22
CA LYS A 54 -8.02 16.20 1.53
C LYS A 54 -8.40 14.72 1.62
N SER A 55 -9.04 14.18 0.59
CA SER A 55 -9.41 12.76 0.49
C SER A 55 -8.20 11.84 0.56
N LEU A 56 -7.14 12.19 -0.18
CA LEU A 56 -5.89 11.45 -0.19
C LEU A 56 -5.19 11.45 1.18
N LYS A 57 -5.09 12.62 1.83
CA LYS A 57 -4.54 12.73 3.19
C LYS A 57 -5.31 11.87 4.20
N SER A 58 -6.65 11.89 4.12
CA SER A 58 -7.50 11.09 4.99
C SER A 58 -7.25 9.58 4.81
N LYS A 59 -7.18 9.11 3.56
CA LYS A 59 -6.86 7.70 3.25
C LYS A 59 -5.48 7.30 3.78
N ALA A 60 -4.46 8.14 3.59
CA ALA A 60 -3.11 7.87 4.08
C ALA A 60 -3.05 7.81 5.63
N ALA A 61 -3.75 8.70 6.32
CA ALA A 61 -3.82 8.72 7.78
C ALA A 61 -4.47 7.44 8.35
N ILE A 62 -5.53 6.94 7.71
CA ILE A 62 -6.19 5.68 8.10
C ILE A 62 -5.21 4.49 7.99
N VAL A 63 -4.47 4.39 6.88
CA VAL A 63 -3.49 3.31 6.68
C VAL A 63 -2.36 3.37 7.71
N ARG A 64 -1.85 4.58 8.01
CA ARG A 64 -0.81 4.77 9.05
C ARG A 64 -1.30 4.31 10.42
N LYS A 65 -2.46 4.79 10.84
CA LYS A 65 -3.06 4.43 12.15
C LYS A 65 -3.27 2.91 12.28
N HIS A 66 -3.78 2.27 11.22
CA HIS A 66 -3.95 0.82 11.19
C HIS A 66 -2.60 0.07 11.32
N ASN A 67 -1.56 0.54 10.63
CA ASN A 67 -0.23 -0.07 10.69
C ASN A 67 0.47 0.14 12.05
N GLU A 68 0.27 1.29 12.70
CA GLU A 68 0.76 1.58 14.05
C GLU A 68 0.09 0.66 15.09
N GLN A 69 -1.24 0.51 15.04
CA GLN A 69 -1.97 -0.41 15.92
C GLN A 69 -1.51 -1.87 15.74
N LYS A 70 -1.31 -2.31 14.49
CA LYS A 70 -0.75 -3.64 14.18
C LYS A 70 0.67 -3.83 14.69
N LYS A 71 1.51 -2.78 14.71
CA LYS A 71 2.87 -2.86 15.28
C LYS A 71 2.84 -2.94 16.81
N GLY A 72 1.93 -2.21 17.47
CA GLY A 72 1.73 -2.28 18.92
C GLY A 72 1.33 -3.68 19.39
N MET A 73 0.39 -4.32 18.70
CA MET A 73 -0.08 -5.69 19.02
C MET A 73 0.95 -6.81 18.77
N ARG A 74 2.03 -6.53 18.04
CA ARG A 74 3.10 -7.52 17.76
C ARG A 74 4.30 -7.40 18.71
N LYS A 75 4.30 -6.40 19.60
CA LYS A 75 5.36 -6.13 20.58
C LYS A 75 4.96 -6.52 22.02
N GLN A 76 3.77 -7.09 22.20
CA GLN A 76 3.33 -7.78 23.41
C GLN A 76 3.45 -9.28 23.18
#